data_AF-A0A9E4DZC8-F1
#
_entry.id   AF-A0A9E4DZC8-F1
#
_cell.length_a   1.000
_cell.length_b   1.000
_cell.length_c   1.000
_cell.angle_alpha   90.00
_cell.angle_beta   90.00
_cell.angle_gamma   90.00
#
_symmetry.space_group_name_H-M   'P 1'
#
loop_
_entity.id
_entity.type
_entity.pdbx_description
1 polymer ?
#
loop_
_entity_poly.entity_id
_entity_poly.type
_entity_poly.pdbx_seq_one_letter_code
_entity_poly.pdbx_strand_id
1 'polypeptide(L)' 'MITPTLDSRKHTVLEAIVDCYNRTAEPVSSQKIVRDYDMGLSAATLRNTMADLEELGYLTSKVIASTSTA' A
#
# COMPACT_ATOMS: atom_id res chain seq x y z
N MET A 1 5.88 15.08 19.62
CA MET A 1 5.28 14.38 18.46
C MET A 1 6.08 13.13 18.21
N ILE A 2 5.47 11.95 18.32
CA ILE A 2 6.12 10.67 18.02
C ILE A 2 5.81 10.43 16.54
N THR A 3 6.74 10.74 15.64
CA THR A 3 6.64 10.17 14.29
C THR A 3 7.03 8.71 14.44
N PRO A 4 6.10 7.74 14.32
CA PRO A 4 6.52 6.35 14.31
C PRO A 4 7.51 6.21 13.16
N THR A 5 8.64 5.58 13.45
CA THR A 5 9.72 5.36 12.49
C THR A 5 9.17 4.44 11.39
N LEU A 6 8.53 5.03 10.39
CA LEU A 6 8.10 4.33 9.19
C LEU A 6 9.37 3.84 8.52
N ASP A 7 9.52 2.52 8.51
CA ASP A 7 10.60 1.86 7.80
C ASP A 7 10.62 2.38 6.36
N SER A 8 11.80 2.64 5.78
CA SER A 8 11.90 3.27 4.45
C SER A 8 11.08 2.52 3.40
N ARG A 9 10.93 1.19 3.58
CA ARG A 9 10.06 0.34 2.77
C ARG A 9 8.58 0.70 2.88
N LYS A 10 8.07 0.88 4.10
CA LYS A 10 6.67 1.26 4.37
C LYS A 10 6.38 2.65 3.81
N HIS A 11 7.34 3.56 3.88
CA HIS A 11 7.25 4.89 3.26
C HIS A 11 7.09 4.80 1.74
N THR A 12 7.97 4.07 1.06
CA THR A 12 7.90 3.90 -0.41
C THR A 12 6.58 3.25 -0.85
N VAL A 13 6.10 2.25 -0.11
CA VAL A 13 4.81 1.60 -0.37
C VAL A 13 3.65 2.59 -0.23
N LEU A 14 3.63 3.35 0.87
CA LEU A 14 2.60 4.36 1.13
C LEU A 14 2.57 5.43 0.04
N GLU A 15 3.74 5.95 -0.33
CA GLU A 15 3.91 6.97 -1.36
C GLU A 15 3.36 6.51 -2.71
N ALA A 16 3.69 5.28 -3.13
CA ALA A 16 3.16 4.74 -4.38
C ALA A 16 1.66 4.48 -4.35
N ILE A 17 1.11 4.05 -3.22
CA ILE A 17 -0.34 3.88 -3.09
C ILE A 17 -1.04 5.23 -3.21
N VAL A 18 -0.52 6.26 -2.55
CA VAL A 18 -1.06 7.63 -2.63
C VAL A 18 -0.97 8.17 -4.05
N ASP A 19 0.18 8.03 -4.72
CA ASP A 19 0.33 8.48 -6.11
C ASP A 19 -0.56 7.71 -7.08
N CYS A 20 -0.66 6.39 -6.91
CA CYS A 20 -1.50 5.55 -7.74
C CYS A 20 -2.97 5.96 -7.58
N TYR A 21 -3.43 6.14 -6.34
CA TYR A 21 -4.76 6.63 -6.04
C TYR A 21 -5.01 8.02 -6.60
N ASN A 22 -4.04 8.93 -6.51
CA ASN A 22 -4.15 10.29 -7.04
C ASN A 22 -4.22 10.29 -8.59
N ARG A 23 -3.51 9.37 -9.25
CA ARG A 23 -3.52 9.23 -10.72
C ARG A 23 -4.79 8.58 -11.26
N THR A 24 -5.29 7.52 -10.62
CA THR A 24 -6.41 6.74 -11.16
C THR A 24 -7.74 7.08 -10.51
N ALA A 25 -7.75 7.74 -9.34
CA ALA A 25 -8.93 7.92 -8.49
C ALA A 25 -9.67 6.61 -8.17
N GLU A 26 -8.99 5.49 -8.35
CA GLU A 26 -9.50 4.13 -8.23
C GLU A 26 -8.79 3.42 -7.07
N PRO A 27 -9.46 2.47 -6.40
CA PRO A 27 -8.84 1.69 -5.35
C PRO A 27 -7.61 0.94 -5.87
N VAL A 28 -6.53 1.04 -5.13
CA VAL A 28 -5.21 0.53 -5.47
C VAL A 28 -5.12 -0.92 -5.02
N SER A 29 -4.81 -1.83 -5.95
CA SER A 29 -4.53 -3.24 -5.61
C SER A 29 -3.03 -3.47 -5.45
N SER A 30 -2.66 -4.44 -4.61
CA SER A 30 -1.26 -4.81 -4.44
C SER A 30 -0.61 -5.26 -5.75
N GLN A 31 -1.36 -5.95 -6.62
CA GLN A 31 -0.88 -6.33 -7.96
C GLN A 31 -0.60 -5.14 -8.86
N LYS A 32 -1.43 -4.08 -8.80
CA LYS A 32 -1.24 -2.88 -9.61
C LYS A 32 0.05 -2.16 -9.22
N ILE A 33 0.30 -1.99 -7.93
CA ILE A 33 1.53 -1.37 -7.43
C ILE A 33 2.77 -2.20 -7.76
N VAL A 34 2.73 -3.53 -7.57
CA VAL A 34 3.89 -4.37 -7.93
C VAL A 34 4.22 -4.30 -9.42
N ARG A 35 3.21 -4.21 -10.29
CA ARG A 35 3.44 -4.00 -11.74
C ARG A 35 3.92 -2.60 -12.09
N ASP A 36 3.31 -1.57 -11.50
CA ASP A 36 3.48 -0.18 -11.94
C ASP A 36 4.67 0.52 -11.27
N TYR A 37 5.09 0.09 -10.07
CA TYR A 37 6.15 0.73 -9.28
C TYR A 37 7.44 -0.08 -9.11
N ASP A 38 7.54 -1.28 -9.69
CA ASP A 38 8.72 -2.19 -9.69
C ASP A 38 9.59 -2.12 -8.42
N MET A 39 8.96 -2.21 -7.25
CA MET A 39 9.61 -1.95 -5.96
C MET A 39 10.57 -3.07 -5.51
N GLY A 40 10.76 -4.11 -6.33
CA GLY A 40 11.43 -5.35 -5.91
C GLY A 40 10.68 -6.11 -4.81
N LEU A 41 9.41 -5.78 -4.56
CA LEU A 41 8.55 -6.43 -3.56
C LEU A 41 7.60 -7.41 -4.24
N SER A 42 7.40 -8.57 -3.63
CA SER A 42 6.36 -9.50 -4.06
C SER A 42 4.97 -8.95 -3.71
N ALA A 43 3.95 -9.35 -4.47
CA ALA A 43 2.57 -8.97 -4.17
C ALA A 43 2.12 -9.40 -2.75
N ALA A 44 2.68 -10.50 -2.23
CA ALA A 44 2.43 -10.96 -0.87
C ALA A 44 3.05 -10.02 0.18
N THR A 45 4.30 -9.60 -0.03
CA THR A 45 5.00 -8.65 0.86
C THR A 45 4.29 -7.29 0.88
N LEU A 46 3.86 -6.83 -0.29
CA LEU A 46 3.14 -5.57 -0.40
C LEU A 46 1.78 -5.64 0.30
N ARG A 47 1.02 -6.73 0.12
CA ARG A 47 -0.25 -6.94 0.83
C ARG A 47 -0.06 -6.93 2.35
N ASN A 48 0.97 -7.59 2.87
CA ASN A 48 1.28 -7.54 4.31
C ASN A 48 1.60 -6.11 4.75
N THR A 49 2.37 -5.37 3.96
CA THR A 49 2.71 -3.97 4.26
C THR A 49 1.47 -3.06 4.22
N MET A 50 0.57 -3.29 3.27
CA MET A 50 -0.71 -2.57 3.17
C MET A 50 -1.62 -2.88 4.36
N ALA A 51 -1.66 -4.14 4.82
CA ALA A 51 -2.38 -4.55 6.02
C ALA A 51 -1.78 -3.90 7.29
N ASP A 52 -0.45 -3.91 7.44
CA ASP A 52 0.23 -3.21 8.53
C ASP A 52 -0.11 -1.71 8.54
N LEU A 53 -0.09 -1.07 7.38
CA LEU A 53 -0.41 0.36 7.25
C LEU A 53 -1.89 0.66 7.53
N GLU A 54 -2.79 -0.27 7.21
CA GLU A 54 -4.21 -0.18 7.56
C GLU A 54 -4.42 -0.30 9.08
N GLU A 55 -3.77 -1.29 9.71
CA GLU A 55 -3.84 -1.52 11.16
C GLU A 55 -3.21 -0.36 11.94
N LEU A 56 -2.17 0.26 11.40
CA LEU A 56 -1.56 1.48 11.94
C LEU A 56 -2.41 2.75 11.71
N GLY A 57 -3.47 2.69 10.91
CA GLY A 57 -4.36 3.82 10.61
C GLY A 57 -3.82 4.79 9.54
N TYR A 58 -2.77 4.41 8.80
CA TYR A 58 -2.21 5.18 7.68
C TYR A 58 -2.96 4.94 6.36
N LEU A 59 -3.48 3.72 6.17
CA LEU A 59 -4.30 3.35 5.03
C LEU A 59 -5.71 2.99 5.49
N THR A 60 -6.68 3.11 4.58
CA THR A 60 -8.05 2.65 4.82
C THR A 60 -8.44 1.63 3.76
N SER A 61 -9.23 0.63 4.15
CA SER A 61 -9.86 -0.36 3.27
C SER A 61 -10.46 0.24 1.98
N LYS A 62 -10.91 1.51 2.03
CA LYS A 62 -11.48 2.21 0.88
C LYS A 62 -10.48 2.46 -0.26
N VAL A 63 -9.19 2.60 0.05
CA VAL A 63 -8.13 2.84 -0.93
C VAL A 63 -7.45 1.54 -1.38
N ILE A 64 -7.62 0.44 -0.65
CA ILE A 64 -6.97 -0.84 -0.93
C ILE A 64 -8.00 -1.87 -1.42
N ALA A 65 -7.90 -2.27 -2.68
CA ALA A 65 -8.77 -3.33 -3.21
C ALA A 65 -8.31 -4.68 -2.65
N SER A 66 -8.94 -5.13 -1.57
CA SER A 66 -8.67 -6.45 -0.98
C SER A 66 -9.08 -7.57 -1.94
N THR A 67 -8.10 -8.23 -2.55
CA THR A 67 -8.31 -9.51 -3.23
C THR A 67 -8.18 -10.63 -2.20
N SER A 68 -9.28 -10.97 -1.52
CA SER A 68 -9.65 -12.32 -1.05
C SER A 68 -10.67 -12.25 0.09
N THR A 69 -11.97 -12.28 -0.23
CA THR A 69 -12.95 -12.97 0.61
C THR A 69 -13.20 -14.31 -0.08
N ALA A 70 -12.54 -15.34 0.41
CA ALA A 70 -12.86 -16.74 0.15
C ALA A 70 -13.19 -17.37 1.51
#